data_AF-A0A7W4HP50-F1
#
_entry.id   AF-A0A7W4HP50-F1
#
_cell.length_a   1.000
_cell.length_b   1.000
_cell.length_c   1.000
_cell.angle_alpha   90.00
_cell.angle_beta   90.00
_cell.angle_gamma   90.00
#
_symmetry.space_group_name_H-M   'P 1'
#
loop_
_entity.id
_entity.type
_entity.pdbx_description
1 polymer ?
#
loop_
_entity_poly.entity_id
_entity_poly.type
_entity_poly.pdbx_seq_one_letter_code
_entity_poly.pdbx_strand_id
1 'polypeptide(L)'
;DVYMSEAFPAIGSKMHFKYGLLDLWEFFCELLEISEEKNSVNYPITVYRLGKVPLKAPSKNGGSTTTKKQQSNIMMDDFDLLDEEDFSSEFEDGYDEEDDFSNDYYDEGVDEEDDYK
;
A
#
# COMPACT_ATOMS: atom_id res chain seq x y z
N ASP A 1 -11.11 0.81 -10.55
CA ASP A 1 -12.07 1.58 -9.73
C ASP A 1 -12.88 0.63 -8.86
N VAL A 2 -13.30 1.11 -7.68
CA VAL A 2 -14.11 0.34 -6.72
C VAL A 2 -15.41 1.11 -6.48
N TYR A 3 -16.56 0.45 -6.62
CA TYR A 3 -17.85 1.08 -6.36
C TYR A 3 -18.14 1.15 -4.85
N MET A 4 -18.92 2.15 -4.41
CA MET A 4 -19.29 2.31 -3.01
C MET A 4 -20.03 1.08 -2.46
N SER A 5 -20.84 0.43 -3.29
CA SER A 5 -21.55 -0.82 -2.98
C SER A 5 -20.63 -2.02 -2.75
N GLU A 6 -19.44 -2.01 -3.36
CA GLU A 6 -18.43 -3.05 -3.19
C GLU A 6 -17.56 -2.76 -1.96
N ALA A 7 -17.20 -1.49 -1.75
CA ALA A 7 -16.44 -1.07 -0.58
C ALA A 7 -17.23 -1.21 0.73
N PHE A 8 -18.55 -1.01 0.70
CA PHE A 8 -19.45 -1.13 1.85
C PHE A 8 -20.62 -2.08 1.54
N PRO A 9 -20.40 -3.41 1.66
CA PRO A 9 -21.42 -4.40 1.29
C PRO A 9 -22.63 -4.44 2.24
N ALA A 10 -22.47 -4.03 3.50
CA ALA A 10 -23.54 -4.05 4.49
C ALA A 10 -23.41 -2.92 5.52
N ILE A 11 -24.52 -2.63 6.21
CA ILE A 11 -24.52 -1.69 7.34
C ILE A 11 -23.54 -2.17 8.41
N GLY A 12 -22.72 -1.24 8.92
CA GLY A 12 -21.63 -1.51 9.86
C GLY A 12 -20.30 -1.88 9.19
N SER A 13 -20.23 -2.01 7.85
CA SER A 13 -18.96 -2.14 7.14
C SER A 13 -18.06 -0.93 7.40
N LYS A 14 -16.78 -1.19 7.63
CA LYS A 14 -15.77 -0.18 7.97
C LYS A 14 -14.68 -0.15 6.92
N MET A 15 -14.19 1.04 6.61
CA MET A 15 -13.10 1.27 5.68
C MET A 15 -12.07 2.21 6.30
N HIS A 16 -10.80 1.87 6.15
CA HIS A 16 -9.70 2.74 6.49
C HIS A 16 -9.22 3.45 5.23
N PHE A 17 -9.51 4.74 5.14
CA PHE A 17 -9.13 5.56 4.01
C PHE A 17 -7.90 6.40 4.36
N LYS A 18 -6.83 6.25 3.58
CA LYS A 18 -5.61 7.05 3.71
C LYS A 18 -5.48 8.03 2.56
N TYR A 19 -5.13 9.26 2.87
CA TYR A 19 -4.97 10.33 1.88
C TYR A 19 -3.68 11.12 2.13
N GLY A 20 -2.95 11.42 1.05
CA GLY A 20 -1.70 12.17 1.09
C GLY A 20 -0.48 11.26 1.22
N LEU A 21 0.52 11.49 0.37
CA LEU A 21 1.72 10.65 0.26
C LEU A 21 2.68 10.79 1.46
N LEU A 22 2.89 12.03 1.93
CA LEU A 22 3.82 12.36 3.02
C LEU A 22 3.10 12.60 4.35
N ASP A 23 1.95 13.27 4.26
CA ASP A 23 1.18 13.75 5.41
C ASP A 23 0.20 12.71 5.98
N LEU A 24 -0.07 11.63 5.23
CA LEU A 24 -0.85 10.45 5.64
C LEU A 24 -2.05 10.77 6.55
N TRP A 25 -3.04 11.46 6.01
CA TRP A 25 -4.33 11.57 6.67
C TRP A 25 -5.02 10.22 6.72
N GLU A 26 -5.50 9.86 7.89
CA GLU A 26 -6.22 8.60 8.12
C GLU A 26 -7.66 8.91 8.52
N PHE A 27 -8.59 8.28 7.82
CA PHE A 27 -10.02 8.39 8.06
C PHE A 27 -10.61 7.01 8.26
N PHE A 28 -11.42 6.88 9.31
CA PHE A 28 -12.22 5.69 9.56
C PHE A 28 -13.64 5.98 9.12
N CYS A 29 -14.06 5.32 8.05
CA CYS A 29 -15.40 5.44 7.49
C CYS A 29 -16.21 4.22 7.90
N GLU A 30 -17.47 4.43 8.29
CA GLU A 30 -18.41 3.37 8.63
C GLU A 30 -19.74 3.64 7.93
N LEU A 31 -20.34 2.60 7.35
CA LEU A 31 -21.67 2.68 6.77
C LEU A 31 -22.73 2.57 7.88
N LEU A 32 -23.37 3.69 8.21
CA LEU A 32 -24.37 3.74 9.28
C LEU A 32 -25.77 3.31 8.81
N GLU A 33 -26.18 3.71 7.61
CA GLU A 33 -27.53 3.49 7.10
C GLU A 33 -27.52 3.53 5.56
N ILE A 34 -28.42 2.76 4.93
CA ILE A 34 -28.78 2.87 3.52
C ILE A 34 -30.26 3.25 3.46
N SER A 35 -30.56 4.41 2.87
CA SER A 35 -31.92 4.93 2.70
C SER A 35 -32.17 5.31 1.25
N GLU A 36 -33.43 5.35 0.84
CA GLU A 36 -33.81 5.84 -0.49
C GLU A 36 -33.47 7.34 -0.68
N GLU A 37 -33.18 7.70 -1.93
CA GLU A 37 -32.87 9.08 -2.30
C GLU A 37 -34.09 9.98 -2.06
N LYS A 38 -33.86 11.14 -1.43
CA LYS A 38 -34.91 12.12 -1.22
C LYS A 38 -35.05 13.02 -2.45
N ASN A 39 -36.27 13.10 -2.99
CA ASN A 39 -36.59 14.01 -4.09
C ASN A 39 -36.22 15.46 -3.75
N SER A 40 -35.72 16.19 -4.75
CA SER A 40 -35.34 17.61 -4.65
C SER A 40 -34.17 17.91 -3.72
N VAL A 41 -33.35 16.89 -3.42
CA VAL A 41 -32.16 17.03 -2.60
C VAL A 41 -30.92 16.78 -3.47
N ASN A 42 -29.96 17.70 -3.43
CA ASN A 42 -28.67 17.53 -4.11
C ASN A 42 -27.66 16.92 -3.13
N TYR A 43 -27.21 15.71 -3.42
CA TYR A 43 -26.16 15.01 -2.67
C TYR A 43 -24.76 15.39 -3.18
N PRO A 44 -23.69 15.27 -2.36
CA PRO A 44 -23.64 14.80 -0.97
C PRO A 44 -24.06 15.87 0.07
N ILE A 45 -24.52 15.42 1.24
CA ILE A 45 -25.00 16.30 2.33
C ILE A 45 -24.29 15.98 3.65
N THR A 46 -23.93 17.02 4.40
CA THR A 46 -23.48 16.86 5.79
C THR A 46 -24.67 16.85 6.74
N VAL A 47 -25.02 15.68 7.28
CA VAL A 47 -26.13 15.54 8.25
C VAL A 47 -25.74 15.95 9.66
N TYR A 48 -24.48 15.74 10.04
CA TYR A 48 -23.97 16.06 11.37
C TYR A 48 -22.45 16.33 11.31
N ARG A 49 -21.97 17.20 12.19
CA ARG A 49 -20.53 17.41 12.40
C ARG A 49 -20.26 17.69 13.87
N LEU A 50 -19.15 17.16 14.37
CA LEU A 50 -18.65 17.45 15.71
C LEU A 50 -17.22 18.00 15.62
N GLY A 51 -16.93 19.03 16.43
CA GLY A 51 -15.59 19.61 16.50
C GLY A 51 -15.19 20.39 15.25
N LYS A 52 -13.89 20.52 15.05
CA LYS A 52 -13.27 21.21 13.92
C LYS A 52 -12.20 20.30 13.33
N VAL A 53 -12.16 20.17 12.01
CA VAL A 53 -11.11 19.45 11.30
C VAL A 53 -9.80 20.27 11.42
N PRO A 54 -8.66 19.65 11.76
CA PRO A 54 -7.39 20.37 11.85
C PRO A 54 -6.95 20.91 10.49
N LEU A 55 -6.24 22.04 10.51
CA LEU A 55 -5.74 22.69 9.28
C LEU A 55 -4.47 22.04 8.72
N LYS A 56 -3.82 21.18 9.51
CA LYS A 56 -2.59 20.47 9.15
C LYS A 56 -2.77 18.99 9.46
N ALA A 57 -2.03 18.17 8.74
CA ALA A 57 -2.04 16.73 8.91
C ALA A 57 -1.64 16.32 10.32
N PRO A 58 -2.23 15.24 10.86
CA PRO A 58 -1.75 14.64 12.10
C PRO A 58 -0.30 14.21 11.94
N SER A 59 0.58 14.62 12.86
CA SER A 59 1.97 14.14 12.86
C SER A 59 2.02 12.74 13.46
N LYS A 60 2.71 11.80 12.78
CA LYS A 60 2.95 10.44 13.26
C LYS A 60 3.79 10.37 14.56
N ASN A 61 4.37 11.48 15.02
CA ASN A 61 5.34 11.52 16.12
C ASN A 61 4.73 11.60 17.54
N GLY A 62 3.44 11.33 17.73
CA GLY A 62 2.71 11.68 18.96
C GLY A 62 2.42 10.58 19.99
N GLY A 63 3.06 9.41 19.96
CA GLY A 63 2.57 8.26 20.75
C GLY A 63 3.59 7.36 21.49
N SER A 64 4.90 7.61 21.41
CA SER A 64 5.87 6.87 22.23
C SER A 64 6.35 7.76 23.37
N THR A 65 5.71 7.62 24.53
CA THR A 65 6.27 8.15 25.78
C THR A 65 7.30 7.14 26.29
N THR A 66 8.40 6.99 25.57
CA THR A 66 9.59 6.33 26.10
C THR A 66 10.77 7.27 25.86
N THR A 67 11.08 8.00 26.92
CA THR A 67 12.40 8.59 27.22
C THR A 67 12.90 9.71 26.30
N LYS A 68 12.90 10.93 26.86
CA LYS A 68 13.70 12.06 26.37
C LYS A 68 15.18 11.66 26.22
N LYS A 69 15.70 11.65 25.00
CA LYS A 69 17.05 12.12 24.63
C LYS A 69 16.92 12.81 23.27
N GLN A 70 16.75 14.12 23.28
CA GLN A 70 17.76 15.08 22.80
C GLN A 70 18.38 14.71 21.44
N GLN A 71 17.85 15.38 20.42
CA GLN A 71 18.53 15.94 19.24
C GLN A 71 19.90 15.35 18.86
N SER A 72 19.97 14.70 17.69
CA SER A 72 20.71 15.21 16.51
C SER A 72 20.87 14.10 15.45
N ASN A 73 20.62 14.44 14.18
CA ASN A 73 21.10 13.75 12.97
C ASN A 73 20.83 12.22 12.83
N ILE A 74 19.61 11.85 12.44
CA ILE A 74 19.33 10.51 11.87
C ILE A 74 19.64 10.53 10.36
N MET A 75 20.90 10.77 10.01
CA MET A 75 21.44 10.60 8.66
C MET A 75 22.96 10.44 8.78
N MET A 76 23.45 9.41 9.49
CA MET A 76 24.80 8.86 9.27
C MET A 76 25.21 7.65 10.12
N ASP A 77 24.42 7.20 11.10
CA ASP A 77 24.91 6.21 12.09
C ASP A 77 24.21 4.83 12.05
N ASP A 78 23.27 4.62 11.10
CA ASP A 78 22.54 3.34 10.97
C ASP A 78 23.15 2.41 9.90
N PHE A 79 24.27 2.82 9.28
CA PHE A 79 25.02 1.99 8.33
C PHE A 79 26.18 1.23 9.01
N ASP A 80 26.71 1.76 10.12
CA ASP A 80 27.80 1.13 10.90
C ASP A 80 27.30 0.17 11.99
N LEU A 81 25.98 -0.03 12.10
CA LEU A 81 25.34 -0.97 13.05
C LEU A 81 24.97 -2.32 12.41
N LEU A 82 25.27 -2.50 11.12
CA LEU A 82 25.24 -3.80 10.47
C LEU A 82 26.52 -4.54 10.85
N ASP A 83 26.44 -5.34 11.91
CA ASP A 83 27.48 -6.31 12.28
C ASP A 83 27.70 -7.24 11.08
N GLU A 84 28.94 -7.32 10.58
CA GLU A 84 29.33 -8.09 9.37
C GLU A 84 29.05 -9.59 9.48
N GLU A 85 28.68 -10.09 10.67
CA GLU A 85 28.44 -11.50 10.95
C GLU A 85 27.04 -11.99 10.49
N ASP A 86 26.03 -11.11 10.34
CA ASP A 86 24.63 -11.52 10.05
C ASP A 86 24.30 -11.61 8.55
N PHE A 87 25.21 -11.21 7.66
CA PHE A 87 25.02 -11.31 6.19
C PHE A 87 25.67 -12.56 5.59
N SER A 88 26.53 -13.26 6.34
CA SER A 88 27.31 -14.38 5.81
C SER A 88 26.58 -15.73 5.86
N SER A 89 25.55 -15.87 6.70
CA SER A 89 24.86 -17.16 6.91
C SER A 89 23.60 -17.37 6.07
N GLU A 90 23.17 -16.39 5.26
CA GLU A 90 21.95 -16.49 4.43
C GLU A 90 22.24 -16.57 2.92
N PHE A 91 23.50 -16.76 2.53
CA PHE A 91 23.93 -17.05 1.15
C PHE A 91 24.83 -18.29 1.12
N GLU A 92 24.44 -19.35 1.83
CA GLU A 92 25.02 -20.70 1.68
C GLU A 92 23.93 -21.70 1.28
N ASP A 93 23.10 -21.31 0.33
CA ASP A 93 22.27 -22.20 -0.46
C ASP A 93 23.06 -22.69 -1.68
N GLY A 94 23.48 -23.95 -1.58
CA GLY A 94 24.34 -24.63 -2.54
C GLY A 94 23.83 -24.56 -3.97
N TYR A 95 24.59 -23.84 -4.79
CA TYR A 95 24.60 -24.02 -6.23
C TYR A 95 25.20 -25.40 -6.53
N ASP A 96 24.34 -26.41 -6.65
CA ASP A 96 24.69 -27.68 -7.25
C ASP A 96 24.81 -27.45 -8.76
N GLU A 97 26.06 -27.27 -9.20
CA GLU A 97 26.48 -27.14 -10.58
C GLU A 97 26.36 -28.50 -11.27
N GLU A 98 25.17 -28.84 -11.80
CA GLU A 98 25.01 -29.76 -12.94
C GLU A 98 23.52 -29.87 -13.35
N ASP A 99 23.09 -29.03 -14.30
CA ASP A 99 22.02 -29.39 -15.23
C ASP A 99 22.42 -28.88 -16.62
N ASP A 100 23.22 -29.70 -17.28
CA ASP A 100 23.68 -29.57 -18.66
C ASP A 100 22.49 -29.77 -19.61
N PHE A 101 21.68 -28.71 -19.80
CA PHE A 101 20.56 -28.71 -20.74
C PHE A 101 21.09 -28.58 -22.18
N SER A 102 21.66 -29.68 -22.67
CA SER A 102 21.91 -29.93 -24.08
C SER A 102 20.60 -29.80 -24.86
N ASN A 103 20.37 -28.64 -25.48
CA ASN A 103 19.29 -28.45 -26.45
C ASN A 103 19.86 -28.34 -27.87
N ASP A 104 20.48 -29.42 -28.34
CA ASP A 104 20.63 -29.71 -29.75
C ASP A 104 19.45 -30.59 -30.21
N TYR A 105 18.39 -29.98 -30.77
CA TYR A 105 17.65 -30.61 -31.88
C TYR A 105 16.72 -29.62 -32.61
N TYR A 106 17.14 -29.23 -33.82
CA TYR A 106 16.39 -29.07 -35.09
C TYR A 106 14.90 -28.66 -35.04
N ASP A 107 14.54 -27.50 -35.61
CA ASP A 107 14.18 -27.28 -37.03
C ASP A 107 12.83 -27.88 -37.42
N GLU A 108 11.80 -27.05 -37.50
CA GLU A 108 10.83 -27.11 -38.61
C GLU A 108 9.92 -25.87 -38.64
N GLY A 109 9.82 -25.22 -39.80
CA GLY A 109 8.59 -24.56 -40.25
C GLY A 109 8.49 -23.05 -40.09
N VAL A 110 9.31 -22.30 -40.84
CA VAL A 110 8.89 -20.97 -41.31
C VAL A 110 7.93 -21.19 -42.47
N ASP A 111 6.63 -20.97 -42.23
CA ASP A 111 5.57 -20.78 -43.23
C ASP A 111 4.33 -20.29 -42.46
N GLU A 112 3.56 -19.26 -42.82
CA GLU A 112 3.32 -18.62 -44.10
C GLU A 112 3.09 -17.11 -43.89
N GLU A 113 3.48 -16.34 -44.90
CA GLU A 113 2.92 -15.02 -45.19
C GLU A 113 1.39 -15.10 -45.31
N ASP A 114 0.66 -14.08 -44.84
CA ASP A 114 -0.30 -13.38 -45.69
C ASP A 114 -0.87 -12.15 -44.98
N ASP A 115 -0.25 -11.01 -45.29
CA ASP A 115 -0.80 -9.67 -45.17
C ASP A 115 -1.50 -9.32 -46.50
N TYR A 116 -2.54 -8.48 -46.43
CA TYR A 116 -3.31 -7.83 -47.52
C TYR A 116 -4.41 -8.62 -48.29
N LYS A 117 -5.67 -8.49 -47.85
CA LYS A 117 -6.69 -7.58 -48.45
C LYS A 117 -8.07 -7.68 -47.81
#